data_AF-M3JY75-F1
#
_entry.id   AF-M3JY75-F1
#
_cell.length_a   1.000
_cell.length_b   1.000
_cell.length_c   1.000
_cell.angle_alpha   90.00
_cell.angle_beta   90.00
_cell.angle_gamma   90.00
#
_symmetry.space_group_name_H-M   'P 1'
#
loop_
_entity.id
_entity.type
_entity.pdbx_description
1 polymer ?
#
loop_
_entity_poly.entity_id
_entity_poly.type
_entity_poly.pdbx_seq_one_letter_code
_entity_poly.pdbx_strand_id
1 'polypeptide(L)'
;MASDTINNISPEQLKQSILRCPFKECNTRIIPYSESFQTVDIPNPPFDVIKPNTTVPITNKFYKINDVWDFDNIGVSRPDHEGEVTVVDDGDDEIHIERYLICSECDKGPLGFAGIPQSSGDKTDHKNLKYFLSTDSVVYDY
;
A
#
# COMPACT_ATOMS: atom_id res chain seq x y z
N MET A 1 -7.07 -5.94 21.68
CA MET A 1 -6.84 -5.14 20.48
C MET A 1 -7.86 -5.63 19.46
N ALA A 2 -8.84 -4.80 19.12
CA ALA A 2 -9.78 -5.13 18.07
C ALA A 2 -9.05 -4.89 16.74
N SER A 3 -9.10 -5.87 15.84
CA SER A 3 -8.37 -5.82 14.56
C SER A 3 -9.40 -6.10 13.48
N ASP A 4 -9.71 -5.10 12.68
CA ASP A 4 -10.75 -5.18 11.64
C ASP A 4 -10.21 -4.77 10.27
N THR A 5 -10.91 -5.21 9.23
CA THR A 5 -10.78 -4.69 7.87
C THR A 5 -11.52 -3.36 7.75
N ILE A 6 -11.08 -2.46 6.84
CA ILE A 6 -11.63 -1.10 6.66
C ILE A 6 -13.17 -1.03 6.61
N ASN A 7 -13.83 -2.06 6.07
CA ASN A 7 -15.29 -2.10 5.89
C ASN A 7 -16.11 -2.16 7.20
N ASN A 8 -15.49 -2.45 8.35
CA ASN A 8 -16.18 -2.60 9.64
C ASN A 8 -15.82 -1.50 10.66
N ILE A 9 -15.12 -0.45 10.24
CA ILE A 9 -14.52 0.55 11.15
C ILE A 9 -15.32 1.85 11.06
N SER A 10 -15.70 2.43 12.21
CA SER A 10 -16.34 3.74 12.24
C SER A 10 -15.35 4.85 11.84
N PRO A 11 -15.81 5.99 11.32
CA PRO A 11 -14.92 7.11 10.98
C PRO A 11 -14.07 7.59 12.16
N GLU A 12 -14.60 7.52 13.39
CA GLU A 12 -13.90 7.93 14.62
C GLU A 12 -12.80 6.93 15.00
N GLN A 13 -13.08 5.63 14.86
CA GLN A 13 -12.10 4.57 15.08
C GLN A 13 -10.98 4.63 14.04
N LEU A 14 -11.33 4.94 12.78
CA LEU A 14 -10.35 5.07 11.69
C LEU A 14 -9.32 6.17 11.99
N LYS A 15 -9.75 7.33 12.48
CA LYS A 15 -8.87 8.46 12.85
C LYS A 15 -7.83 8.10 13.92
N GLN A 16 -8.09 7.09 14.73
CA GLN A 16 -7.20 6.63 15.79
C GLN A 16 -6.44 5.36 15.40
N SER A 17 -6.71 4.82 14.20
CA SER A 17 -6.19 3.53 13.78
C SER A 17 -4.70 3.59 13.45
N ILE A 18 -4.01 2.51 13.80
CA ILE A 18 -2.67 2.19 13.35
C ILE A 18 -2.80 1.06 12.31
N LEU A 19 -2.25 1.28 11.12
CA LEU A 19 -2.21 0.26 10.08
C LEU A 19 -1.03 -0.66 10.37
N ARG A 20 -1.31 -1.94 10.51
CA ARG A 20 -0.36 -2.99 10.89
C ARG A 20 -0.19 -4.04 9.82
N CYS A 21 0.95 -4.70 9.90
CA CYS A 21 1.28 -5.86 9.10
C CYS A 21 0.22 -6.96 9.30
N PRO A 22 -0.36 -7.52 8.21
CA PRO A 22 -1.50 -8.44 8.30
C PRO A 22 -1.11 -9.87 8.69
N PHE A 23 0.19 -10.18 8.76
CA PHE A 23 0.66 -11.52 9.10
C PHE A 23 0.56 -11.75 10.62
N LYS A 24 -0.22 -12.76 11.00
CA LYS A 24 -0.63 -13.07 12.39
C LYS A 24 0.48 -13.00 13.44
N GLU A 25 1.70 -13.39 13.09
CA GLU A 25 2.85 -13.46 14.02
C GLU A 25 3.72 -12.20 14.02
N CYS A 26 3.48 -11.23 13.13
CA CYS A 26 4.27 -10.01 13.04
C CYS A 26 3.59 -8.83 13.73
N ASN A 27 2.39 -8.44 13.30
CA ASN A 27 1.62 -7.30 13.84
C ASN A 27 2.42 -5.97 13.94
N THR A 28 3.55 -5.84 13.23
CA THR A 28 4.36 -4.63 13.28
C THR A 28 3.56 -3.45 12.74
N ARG A 29 3.86 -2.26 13.23
CA ARG A 29 3.23 -1.02 12.81
C ARG A 29 3.78 -0.60 11.45
N ILE A 30 2.92 -0.46 10.45
CA ILE A 30 3.32 -0.01 9.11
C ILE A 30 3.28 1.51 9.04
N ILE A 31 2.16 2.11 9.42
CA ILE A 31 1.95 3.56 9.38
C ILE A 31 0.73 3.94 10.27
N PRO A 32 0.72 5.08 10.95
CA PRO A 32 -0.50 5.59 11.58
C PRO A 32 -1.49 6.03 10.50
N TYR A 33 -2.78 5.80 10.69
CA TYR A 33 -3.77 6.35 9.77
C TYR A 33 -3.70 7.89 9.78
N SER A 34 -3.88 8.50 8.60
CA SER A 34 -4.07 9.94 8.46
C SER A 34 -5.21 10.24 7.51
N GLU A 35 -6.04 11.22 7.86
CA GLU A 35 -7.06 11.77 6.96
C GLU A 35 -6.47 12.48 5.74
N SER A 36 -5.17 12.81 5.78
CA SER A 36 -4.45 13.39 4.65
C SER A 36 -4.06 12.36 3.59
N PHE A 37 -4.26 11.07 3.84
CA PHE A 37 -4.00 10.04 2.83
C PHE A 37 -4.99 10.19 1.69
N GLN A 38 -4.48 10.51 0.50
CA GLN A 38 -5.26 10.39 -0.72
C GLN A 38 -5.51 8.90 -0.97
N THR A 39 -6.78 8.54 -1.17
CA THR A 39 -7.16 7.19 -1.61
C THR A 39 -7.33 7.21 -3.12
N VAL A 40 -6.71 6.27 -3.81
CA VAL A 40 -6.84 6.07 -5.26
C VAL A 40 -7.39 4.68 -5.56
N ASP A 41 -8.13 4.55 -6.65
CA ASP A 41 -8.53 3.27 -7.22
C ASP A 41 -7.50 2.86 -8.27
N ILE A 42 -7.04 1.61 -8.22
CA ILE A 42 -6.06 1.07 -9.16
C ILE A 42 -6.64 -0.21 -9.75
N PRO A 43 -7.33 -0.11 -10.90
CA PRO A 43 -7.98 -1.24 -11.52
C PRO A 43 -6.96 -2.31 -11.93
N ASN A 44 -7.25 -3.58 -11.58
CA ASN A 44 -6.39 -4.73 -11.91
C ASN A 44 -4.94 -4.55 -11.44
N PRO A 45 -4.69 -4.38 -10.13
CA PRO A 45 -3.34 -4.30 -9.63
C PRO A 45 -2.59 -5.59 -9.97
N PRO A 46 -1.30 -5.53 -10.33
CA PRO A 46 -0.63 -6.63 -11.02
C PRO A 46 -0.19 -7.79 -10.12
N PHE A 47 -0.69 -7.85 -8.89
CA PHE A 47 -0.36 -8.89 -7.94
C PHE A 47 -1.54 -9.18 -7.02
N ASP A 48 -1.59 -10.42 -6.54
CA ASP A 48 -2.47 -10.83 -5.45
C ASP A 48 -2.01 -10.14 -4.17
N VAL A 49 -2.51 -8.92 -3.95
CA VAL A 49 -2.29 -8.18 -2.71
C VAL A 49 -2.75 -9.07 -1.55
N ILE A 50 -1.86 -9.29 -0.57
CA ILE A 50 -2.04 -10.37 0.39
C ILE A 50 -3.31 -10.15 1.20
N LYS A 51 -4.22 -11.12 1.08
CA LYS A 51 -5.49 -11.17 1.79
C LYS A 51 -5.24 -11.67 3.21
N PRO A 52 -5.40 -10.84 4.26
CA PRO A 52 -5.73 -11.37 5.57
C PRO A 52 -7.12 -12.01 5.51
N ASN A 53 -7.15 -13.27 5.07
CA ASN A 53 -8.14 -14.27 5.43
C ASN A 53 -9.61 -13.84 5.36
N THR A 54 -10.07 -13.33 4.21
CA THR A 54 -11.44 -12.83 4.08
C THR A 54 -12.09 -13.20 2.74
N THR A 55 -13.35 -13.64 2.82
CA THR A 55 -14.32 -13.82 1.72
C THR A 55 -14.83 -12.49 1.15
N VAL A 56 -14.12 -11.39 1.42
CA VAL A 56 -14.54 -10.03 1.12
C VAL A 56 -13.98 -9.64 -0.26
N PRO A 57 -14.78 -8.99 -1.13
CA PRO A 57 -14.29 -8.50 -2.43
C PRO A 57 -13.13 -7.52 -2.25
N ILE A 58 -12.10 -7.67 -3.08
CA ILE A 58 -10.95 -6.75 -3.16
C ILE A 58 -11.49 -5.39 -3.62
N THR A 59 -11.09 -4.33 -2.93
CA THR A 59 -11.58 -2.97 -3.20
C THR A 59 -10.75 -2.25 -4.26
N ASN A 60 -9.56 -2.78 -4.61
CA ASN A 60 -8.56 -2.15 -5.48
C ASN A 60 -8.16 -0.73 -5.01
N LYS A 61 -8.40 -0.42 -3.73
CA LYS A 61 -8.09 0.89 -3.14
C LYS A 61 -6.70 0.90 -2.52
N PHE A 62 -6.02 2.01 -2.72
CA PHE A 62 -4.68 2.24 -2.20
C PHE A 62 -4.59 3.62 -1.56
N TYR A 63 -3.88 3.70 -0.43
CA TYR A 63 -3.41 4.98 0.11
C TYR A 63 -2.15 5.40 -0.62
N LYS A 64 -2.17 6.61 -1.19
CA LYS A 64 -1.00 7.24 -1.78
C LYS A 64 -0.17 7.90 -0.69
N ILE A 65 1.03 7.40 -0.49
CA ILE A 65 2.02 7.88 0.48
C ILE A 65 3.16 8.57 -0.29
N ASN A 66 3.53 9.76 0.16
CA ASN A 66 4.43 10.62 -0.59
C ASN A 66 5.90 10.28 -0.40
N ASP A 67 6.26 9.83 0.79
CA ASP A 67 7.64 9.54 1.16
C ASP A 67 7.73 8.19 1.89
N VAL A 68 8.84 7.48 1.70
CA VAL A 68 9.13 6.24 2.44
C VAL A 68 9.31 6.51 3.93
N TRP A 69 9.74 7.72 4.29
CA TRP A 69 9.92 8.13 5.69
C TRP A 69 8.61 8.36 6.43
N ASP A 70 7.47 8.40 5.72
CA ASP A 70 6.14 8.46 6.36
C ASP A 70 5.76 7.11 6.98
N PHE A 71 6.39 6.01 6.58
CA PHE A 71 6.19 4.69 7.15
C PHE A 71 7.05 4.46 8.39
N ASP A 72 6.52 3.66 9.32
CA ASP A 72 7.25 3.25 10.52
C ASP A 72 8.14 2.03 10.27
N ASN A 73 7.60 0.97 9.64
CA ASN A 73 8.30 -0.32 9.44
C ASN A 73 7.97 -0.91 8.07
N ILE A 74 8.51 -0.30 7.01
CA ILE A 74 8.33 -0.76 5.63
C ILE A 74 9.67 -1.08 4.99
N GLY A 75 9.69 -2.17 4.22
CA GLY A 75 10.74 -2.51 3.28
C GLY A 75 10.25 -2.35 1.84
N VAL A 76 11.18 -2.26 0.90
CA VAL A 76 10.90 -2.33 -0.54
C VAL A 76 11.64 -3.51 -1.15
N SER A 77 10.98 -4.21 -2.08
CA SER A 77 11.63 -5.28 -2.83
C SER A 77 12.81 -4.76 -3.66
N ARG A 78 13.61 -5.70 -4.17
CA ARG A 78 14.51 -5.37 -5.28
C ARG A 78 13.68 -4.91 -6.49
N PRO A 79 14.24 -4.03 -7.33
CA PRO A 79 13.59 -3.67 -8.59
C PRO A 79 13.32 -4.94 -9.39
N ASP A 80 12.10 -5.09 -9.87
CA ASP A 80 11.77 -6.17 -10.79
C ASP A 80 11.93 -5.63 -12.21
N HIS A 81 13.03 -5.99 -12.86
CA HIS A 81 13.34 -5.53 -14.21
C HIS A 81 12.68 -6.42 -15.29
N GLU A 82 11.96 -7.47 -14.89
CA GLU A 82 11.34 -8.45 -15.79
C GLU A 82 9.83 -8.22 -15.92
N GLY A 83 9.46 -7.06 -16.46
CA GLY A 83 8.09 -6.73 -16.83
C GLY A 83 7.77 -5.30 -16.49
N GLU A 84 7.63 -4.44 -17.49
CA GLU A 84 7.10 -3.09 -17.28
C GLU A 84 5.64 -3.22 -16.90
N VAL A 85 5.35 -3.33 -15.61
CA VAL A 85 3.97 -3.39 -15.16
C VAL A 85 3.50 -1.98 -14.89
N THR A 86 2.60 -1.53 -15.75
CA THR A 86 1.96 -0.24 -15.61
C THR A 86 0.54 -0.42 -15.12
N VAL A 87 0.16 0.47 -14.19
CA VAL A 87 -1.22 0.59 -13.71
C VAL A 87 -1.70 2.00 -13.95
N VAL A 88 -3.01 2.17 -14.08
CA VAL A 88 -3.61 3.49 -14.27
C VAL A 88 -4.29 3.86 -12.95
N ASP A 89 -3.96 5.04 -12.41
CA ASP A 89 -4.70 5.58 -11.27
C ASP A 89 -6.03 6.21 -11.70
N ASP A 90 -6.86 6.61 -10.74
CA ASP A 90 -8.16 7.24 -11.00
C ASP A 90 -8.09 8.58 -11.75
N GLY A 91 -6.90 9.15 -11.91
CA GLY A 91 -6.61 10.35 -12.69
C GLY A 91 -6.14 10.08 -14.12
N ASP A 92 -6.22 8.83 -14.59
CA ASP A 92 -5.70 8.36 -15.88
C ASP A 92 -4.16 8.48 -16.02
N ASP A 93 -3.41 8.57 -14.91
CA ASP A 93 -1.95 8.60 -14.94
C ASP A 93 -1.39 7.17 -14.92
N GLU A 94 -0.48 6.89 -15.85
CA GLU A 94 0.17 5.59 -15.95
C GLU A 94 1.34 5.53 -14.95
N ILE A 95 1.29 4.60 -14.01
CA ILE A 95 2.31 4.41 -12.98
C ILE A 95 3.16 3.21 -13.36
N HIS A 96 4.44 3.44 -13.59
CA HIS A 96 5.41 2.38 -13.79
C HIS A 96 5.84 1.81 -12.43
N ILE A 97 5.51 0.55 -12.17
CA ILE A 97 5.82 -0.10 -10.90
C ILE A 97 7.30 -0.51 -10.88
N GLU A 98 8.01 -0.01 -9.88
CA GLU A 98 9.45 -0.24 -9.70
C GLU A 98 9.72 -1.26 -8.59
N ARG A 99 8.94 -1.22 -7.50
CA ARG A 99 9.18 -2.05 -6.31
C ARG A 99 7.89 -2.44 -5.62
N TYR A 100 7.92 -3.53 -4.86
CA TYR A 100 6.83 -3.92 -3.99
C TYR A 100 7.09 -3.49 -2.55
N LEU A 101 6.03 -3.08 -1.86
CA LEU A 101 6.07 -2.80 -0.43
C LEU A 101 6.01 -4.12 0.34
N ILE A 102 6.97 -4.34 1.23
CA ILE A 102 7.03 -5.52 2.10
C ILE A 102 7.13 -5.08 3.56
N CYS A 103 6.71 -5.92 4.49
CA CYS A 103 6.93 -5.67 5.91
C CYS A 103 8.43 -5.76 6.24
N SER A 104 9.02 -4.74 6.85
CA SER A 104 10.46 -4.77 7.22
C SER A 104 10.81 -5.79 8.30
N GLU A 105 9.85 -6.18 9.14
CA GLU A 105 10.09 -7.08 10.27
C GLU A 105 9.97 -8.57 9.93
N CYS A 106 9.13 -8.94 8.97
CA CYS A 106 8.91 -10.35 8.63
C CYS A 106 9.20 -10.68 7.16
N ASP A 107 9.64 -9.69 6.37
CA ASP A 107 9.95 -9.80 4.93
C ASP A 107 8.80 -10.34 4.07
N LYS A 108 7.56 -10.31 4.59
CA LYS A 108 6.38 -10.76 3.85
C LYS A 108 5.66 -9.59 3.19
N GLY A 109 5.11 -9.86 2.01
CA GLY A 109 4.37 -8.92 1.17
C GLY A 109 3.99 -9.59 -0.16
N PRO A 110 3.35 -8.88 -1.09
CA PRO A 110 3.23 -7.42 -1.12
C PRO A 110 2.13 -6.86 -0.21
N LEU A 111 2.42 -5.73 0.44
CA LEU A 111 1.45 -4.86 1.11
C LEU A 111 0.94 -3.74 0.20
N GLY A 112 1.59 -3.56 -0.95
CA GLY A 112 1.40 -2.47 -1.89
C GLY A 112 2.59 -2.38 -2.85
N PHE A 113 2.77 -1.24 -3.50
CA PHE A 113 3.87 -1.02 -4.44
C PHE A 113 4.40 0.41 -4.40
N ALA A 114 5.58 0.60 -5.01
CA ALA A 114 6.18 1.89 -5.29
C ALA A 114 6.42 2.01 -6.79
N GLY A 115 6.07 3.16 -7.36
CA GLY A 115 6.20 3.40 -8.79
C GLY A 115 6.38 4.87 -9.13
N ILE A 116 6.72 5.12 -10.40
CA ILE A 116 6.93 6.46 -10.94
C ILE A 116 5.72 6.79 -11.83
N PRO A 117 4.92 7.82 -11.49
CA PRO A 117 3.84 8.29 -12.35
C PRO A 117 4.42 8.92 -13.63
N GLN A 118 3.88 8.57 -14.79
CA GLN A 118 4.38 9.01 -16.10
C GLN A 118 4.30 10.53 -16.26
N SER A 119 3.28 11.17 -15.65
CA SER A 119 3.16 12.63 -15.59
C SER A 119 4.38 13.34 -14.99
N SER A 120 5.23 12.63 -14.25
CA SER A 120 6.44 13.19 -13.60
C SER A 120 7.57 13.51 -14.59
N GLY A 121 7.46 13.13 -15.86
CA GLY A 121 8.40 13.50 -16.94
C GLY A 121 9.77 12.82 -16.90
N ASP A 122 10.24 12.37 -15.74
CA ASP A 122 11.54 11.71 -15.53
C ASP A 122 11.35 10.22 -15.20
N LYS A 123 11.41 9.38 -16.24
CA LYS A 123 11.21 7.92 -16.15
C LYS A 123 12.33 7.14 -15.42
N THR A 124 13.36 7.80 -14.90
CA THR A 124 14.57 7.12 -14.39
C THR A 124 15.12 7.65 -13.08
N ASP A 125 14.54 8.71 -12.48
CA ASP A 125 15.00 9.17 -11.17
C ASP A 125 14.23 8.44 -10.06
N HIS A 126 14.90 7.46 -9.42
CA HIS A 126 14.37 6.75 -8.26
C HIS A 126 14.02 7.67 -7.07
N LYS A 127 14.35 8.97 -7.14
CA LYS A 127 13.90 9.99 -6.18
C LYS A 127 12.43 10.37 -6.32
N ASN A 128 11.78 10.00 -7.43
CA ASN A 128 10.37 10.34 -7.71
C ASN A 128 9.39 9.20 -7.40
N LEU A 129 9.82 8.18 -6.65
CA LEU A 129 8.94 7.09 -6.25
C LEU A 129 7.76 7.60 -5.44
N LYS A 130 6.56 7.21 -5.86
CA LYS A 130 5.31 7.32 -5.10
C LYS A 130 4.93 5.95 -4.59
N TYR A 131 4.40 5.92 -3.38
CA TYR A 131 4.10 4.68 -2.67
C TYR A 131 2.59 4.51 -2.58
N PHE A 132 2.13 3.29 -2.80
CA PHE A 132 0.72 2.92 -2.87
C PHE A 132 0.51 1.73 -1.94
N LEU A 133 0.01 2.00 -0.74
CA LEU A 133 -0.29 0.98 0.29
C LEU A 133 -1.71 0.48 0.10
N SER A 134 -1.92 -0.82 -0.08
CA SER A 134 -3.27 -1.36 -0.26
C SER A 134 -4.07 -1.26 1.04
N THR A 135 -5.33 -0.84 0.94
CA THR A 135 -6.26 -0.85 2.08
C THR A 135 -6.63 -2.26 2.54
N ASP A 136 -6.44 -3.25 1.66
CA ASP A 136 -6.84 -4.63 1.89
C ASP A 136 -5.70 -5.49 2.46
N SER A 137 -4.45 -5.02 2.41
CA SER A 137 -3.26 -5.73 2.90
C SER A 137 -2.67 -5.14 4.17
N VAL A 138 -3.51 -4.52 4.99
CA VAL A 138 -3.18 -4.06 6.33
C VAL A 138 -4.30 -4.42 7.29
N VAL A 139 -3.95 -4.46 8.57
CA VAL A 139 -4.90 -4.58 9.67
C VAL A 139 -5.02 -3.22 10.34
N TYR A 140 -6.23 -2.77 10.62
CA TYR A 140 -6.47 -1.53 11.36
C TYR A 140 -6.64 -1.87 12.85
N ASP A 141 -5.80 -1.30 13.69
CA ASP A 141 -5.79 -1.45 15.15
C ASP A 141 -6.11 -0.10 15.81
N TYR A 142 -7.15 -0.04 16.64
CA TYR A 142 -7.68 1.17 17.28
C TYR A 142 -8.13 0.92 18.73
#